data_AF-A0A1M5M1R4-F1
#
_entry.id   AF-A0A1M5M1R4-F1
#
_cell.length_a   1.000
_cell.length_b   1.000
_cell.length_c   1.000
_cell.angle_alpha   90.00
_cell.angle_beta   90.00
_cell.angle_gamma   90.00
#
_symmetry.space_group_name_H-M   'P 1'
#
loop_
_entity.id
_entity.type
_entity.pdbx_description
1 polymer ?
#
loop_
_entity_poly.entity_id
_entity_poly.type
_entity_poly.pdbx_seq_one_letter_code
_entity_poly.pdbx_strand_id
1 'polypeptide(L)'
;MENLLTNILSSSIVSGLIALIITKITEGRIKSSFDKRLEETKKEHTLEIAKFQSELDSLKARENFKFTKLHEERFNVLKKTYTLLNKCRNDLGLFVAEIKLIPRDTTFEKNEERLHLNFIASNEELLKYIDDNLIFFKEKD
;
A
#
# COMPACT_ATOMS: atom_id res chain seq x y z
N MET A 1 -15.56 38.07 81.37
CA MET A 1 -14.62 37.11 80.74
C MET A 1 -15.31 36.20 79.73
N GLU A 2 -16.54 35.73 80.00
CA GLU A 2 -17.33 34.90 79.06
C GLU A 2 -17.53 35.54 77.68
N ASN A 3 -17.88 36.83 77.59
CA ASN A 3 -18.08 37.55 76.31
C ASN A 3 -16.82 37.70 75.43
N LEU A 4 -15.62 37.59 76.00
CA LEU A 4 -14.36 37.64 75.25
C LEU A 4 -14.01 36.26 74.69
N LEU A 5 -14.20 35.21 75.49
CA LEU A 5 -14.00 33.82 75.07
C LEU A 5 -14.97 33.39 73.97
N THR A 6 -16.25 33.77 74.05
CA THR A 6 -17.24 33.47 73.01
C THR A 6 -16.98 34.21 71.70
N ASN A 7 -16.47 35.45 71.75
CA ASN A 7 -16.07 36.20 70.55
C ASN A 7 -14.78 35.67 69.91
N ILE A 8 -13.83 35.19 70.70
CA ILE A 8 -12.62 34.54 70.18
C ILE A 8 -12.96 33.20 69.52
N LEU A 9 -13.85 32.41 70.13
CA LEU A 9 -14.34 31.15 69.55
C LEU A 9 -15.16 31.38 68.27
N SER A 10 -16.05 32.39 68.25
CA SER A 10 -16.86 32.70 67.07
C SER A 10 -16.02 33.23 65.90
N SER A 11 -15.06 34.12 66.16
CA SER A 11 -14.15 34.63 65.12
C SER A 11 -13.22 33.55 64.55
N SER A 12 -12.78 32.59 65.36
CA SER A 12 -12.01 31.43 64.91
C SER A 12 -12.81 30.53 63.97
N ILE A 13 -14.07 30.21 64.33
CA ILE A 13 -14.99 29.42 63.49
C ILE A 13 -15.28 30.12 62.17
N VAL A 14 -15.52 31.44 62.19
CA VAL A 14 -15.75 32.24 60.99
C VAL A 14 -14.51 32.25 60.09
N SER A 15 -13.30 32.40 60.65
CA SER A 15 -12.07 32.34 59.87
C SER A 15 -11.84 30.97 59.21
N GLY A 16 -12.14 29.88 59.93
CA GLY A 16 -12.03 28.51 59.43
C GLY A 16 -13.02 28.23 58.29
N LEU A 17 -14.25 28.74 58.40
CA LEU A 17 -15.26 28.64 57.33
C LEU A 17 -14.83 29.42 56.08
N ILE A 18 -14.30 30.63 56.24
CA ILE A 18 -13.78 31.43 55.12
C ILE A 18 -12.61 30.70 54.44
N ALA A 19 -11.68 30.13 55.22
CA ALA A 19 -10.56 29.36 54.68
C ALA A 19 -11.05 28.11 53.91
N LEU A 20 -12.07 27.41 54.40
CA LEU A 20 -12.67 26.27 53.70
C LEU A 20 -13.34 26.67 52.39
N ILE A 21 -14.06 27.80 52.37
CA ILE A 21 -14.70 28.34 51.15
C ILE A 21 -13.62 28.71 50.12
N ILE A 22 -12.57 29.42 50.53
CA ILE A 22 -11.46 29.81 49.65
C ILE A 22 -10.74 28.57 49.10
N THR A 23 -10.49 27.57 49.95
CA THR A 23 -9.86 26.30 49.55
C THR A 23 -10.71 25.59 48.50
N LYS A 24 -12.02 25.45 48.72
CA LYS A 24 -12.93 24.81 47.77
C LYS A 24 -13.02 25.53 46.43
N ILE A 25 -13.04 26.86 46.44
CA ILE A 25 -13.02 27.67 45.21
C ILE A 25 -11.70 27.46 44.46
N THR A 26 -10.57 27.48 45.17
CA THR A 26 -9.24 27.29 44.57
C THR A 26 -9.08 25.89 43.99
N GLU A 27 -9.47 24.85 44.73
CA GLU A 27 -9.50 23.46 44.25
C GLU A 27 -10.34 23.32 42.99
N GLY A 28 -11.55 23.89 42.98
CA GLY A 28 -12.45 23.86 41.82
C GLY A 28 -11.85 24.53 40.59
N ARG A 29 -11.19 25.68 40.76
CA ARG A 29 -10.50 26.40 39.67
C ARG A 29 -9.31 25.63 39.12
N ILE A 30 -8.48 25.07 39.99
CA ILE A 30 -7.33 24.24 39.60
C ILE A 30 -7.82 23.03 38.81
N LYS A 31 -8.80 22.29 39.37
CA LYS A 31 -9.38 21.13 38.70
C LYS A 31 -9.95 21.48 37.32
N SER A 32 -10.75 22.54 37.23
CA SER A 32 -11.30 23.01 35.95
C SER A 32 -10.22 23.37 34.93
N SER A 33 -9.12 23.99 35.37
CA SER A 33 -7.99 24.30 34.48
C SER A 33 -7.26 23.05 33.99
N PHE A 34 -7.09 22.04 34.86
CA PHE A 34 -6.48 20.77 34.47
C PHE A 34 -7.38 19.98 33.53
N ASP A 35 -8.68 19.90 33.83
CA ASP A 35 -9.67 19.23 32.98
C ASP A 35 -9.70 19.88 31.58
N LYS A 36 -9.68 21.21 31.51
CA LYS A 36 -9.64 21.94 30.23
C LYS A 36 -8.38 21.62 29.42
N ARG A 37 -7.21 21.68 30.05
CA ARG A 37 -5.94 21.36 29.37
C ARG A 37 -5.89 19.91 28.91
N LEU A 38 -6.40 18.98 29.73
CA LEU A 38 -6.47 17.57 29.39
C LEU A 38 -7.35 17.33 28.16
N GLU A 39 -8.53 17.96 28.11
CA GLU A 39 -9.43 17.84 26.95
C GLU A 39 -8.85 18.49 25.69
N GLU A 40 -8.15 19.62 25.82
CA GLU A 40 -7.41 20.25 24.71
C GLU A 40 -6.33 19.30 24.16
N THR A 41 -5.47 18.74 25.03
CA THR A 41 -4.43 17.79 24.63
C THR A 41 -5.01 16.51 24.02
N LYS A 42 -6.09 15.96 24.58
CA LYS A 42 -6.77 14.79 23.99
C LYS A 42 -7.29 15.10 22.60
N LYS A 43 -7.88 16.28 22.41
CA LYS A 43 -8.40 16.71 21.11
C LYS A 43 -7.29 16.85 20.08
N GLU A 44 -6.17 17.47 20.45
CA GLU A 44 -4.99 17.60 19.59
C GLU A 44 -4.45 16.23 19.16
N HIS A 45 -4.24 15.31 20.11
CA HIS A 45 -3.79 13.96 19.79
C HIS A 45 -4.80 13.18 18.96
N THR A 46 -6.11 13.33 19.22
CA THR A 46 -7.14 12.67 18.40
C THR A 46 -7.11 13.16 16.96
N LEU A 47 -6.91 14.47 16.73
CA LEU A 47 -6.76 15.03 15.39
C LEU A 47 -5.48 14.52 14.72
N GLU A 48 -4.38 14.46 15.45
CA GLU A 48 -3.10 13.97 14.95
C GLU A 48 -3.17 12.47 14.59
N ILE A 49 -3.78 11.65 15.44
CA ILE A 49 -4.03 10.23 15.16
C ILE A 49 -4.89 10.07 13.91
N ALA A 50 -5.97 10.84 13.78
CA ALA A 50 -6.83 10.79 12.60
C ALA A 50 -6.07 11.18 11.32
N LYS A 51 -5.18 12.18 11.42
CA LYS A 51 -4.31 12.59 10.31
C LYS A 51 -3.35 11.46 9.92
N PHE A 52 -2.66 10.85 10.89
CA PHE A 52 -1.76 9.72 10.61
C PHE A 52 -2.48 8.50 10.05
N GLN A 53 -3.69 8.20 10.52
CA GLN A 53 -4.53 7.15 9.94
C GLN A 53 -4.86 7.43 8.47
N SER A 54 -5.28 8.66 8.16
CA SER A 54 -5.57 9.07 6.79
C SER A 54 -4.34 9.00 5.88
N GLU A 55 -3.17 9.41 6.38
CA GLU A 55 -1.90 9.30 5.64
C GLU A 55 -1.52 7.83 5.40
N LEU A 56 -1.65 6.97 6.41
CA LEU A 56 -1.40 5.53 6.28
C LEU A 56 -2.32 4.87 5.27
N ASP A 57 -3.62 5.21 5.29
CA ASP A 57 -4.59 4.65 4.35
C ASP A 57 -4.32 5.11 2.91
N SER A 58 -3.94 6.39 2.73
CA SER A 58 -3.50 6.92 1.44
C SER A 58 -2.26 6.20 0.92
N LEU A 59 -1.25 5.98 1.78
CA LEU A 59 -0.03 5.27 1.45
C LEU A 59 -0.32 3.82 1.06
N LYS A 60 -1.12 3.10 1.86
CA LYS A 60 -1.56 1.73 1.55
C LYS A 60 -2.30 1.64 0.24
N ALA A 61 -3.25 2.55 -0.02
CA ALA A 61 -3.99 2.56 -1.27
C ALA A 61 -3.06 2.76 -2.48
N ARG A 62 -2.09 3.66 -2.35
CA ARG A 62 -1.09 3.92 -3.40
C ARG A 62 -0.17 2.73 -3.64
N GLU A 63 0.29 2.06 -2.59
CA GLU A 63 1.11 0.85 -2.73
C GLU A 63 0.32 -0.30 -3.33
N ASN A 64 -0.90 -0.55 -2.86
CA ASN A 64 -1.78 -1.57 -3.42
C ASN A 64 -2.05 -1.32 -4.90
N PHE A 65 -2.33 -0.07 -5.30
CA PHE A 65 -2.52 0.27 -6.70
C PHE A 65 -1.27 -0.02 -7.54
N LYS A 66 -0.08 0.38 -7.08
CA LYS A 66 1.18 0.10 -7.77
C LYS A 66 1.45 -1.41 -7.88
N PHE A 67 1.19 -2.15 -6.80
CA PHE A 67 1.34 -3.60 -6.75
C PHE A 67 0.41 -4.27 -7.76
N THR A 68 -0.88 -3.95 -7.73
CA THR A 68 -1.86 -4.47 -8.70
C THR A 68 -1.46 -4.15 -10.13
N LYS A 69 -1.07 -2.91 -10.42
CA LYS A 69 -0.61 -2.51 -11.77
C LYS A 69 0.60 -3.30 -12.23
N LEU A 70 1.60 -3.49 -11.36
CA LEU A 70 2.76 -4.32 -11.68
C LEU A 70 2.36 -5.77 -11.97
N HIS A 71 1.42 -6.33 -11.20
CA HIS A 71 0.94 -7.69 -11.42
C HIS A 71 0.11 -7.83 -12.70
N GLU A 72 -0.70 -6.83 -13.05
CA GLU A 72 -1.39 -6.76 -14.34
C GLU A 72 -0.39 -6.79 -15.50
N GLU A 73 0.65 -5.96 -15.44
CA GLU A 73 1.68 -5.94 -16.49
C GLU A 73 2.47 -7.25 -16.56
N ARG A 74 2.83 -7.85 -15.42
CA ARG A 74 3.45 -9.18 -15.38
C ARG A 74 2.57 -10.23 -16.06
N PHE A 75 1.26 -10.21 -15.81
CA PHE A 75 0.33 -11.13 -16.44
C PHE A 75 0.25 -10.91 -17.96
N ASN A 76 0.25 -9.66 -18.41
CA ASN A 76 0.29 -9.31 -19.84
C ASN A 76 1.55 -9.84 -20.52
N VAL A 77 2.71 -9.61 -19.90
CA VAL A 77 4.01 -10.10 -20.38
C VAL A 77 4.01 -11.63 -20.45
N LEU A 78 3.54 -12.30 -19.42
CA LEU A 78 3.47 -13.77 -19.37
C LEU A 78 2.57 -14.33 -20.48
N LYS A 79 1.36 -13.75 -20.65
CA LYS A 79 0.43 -14.14 -21.71
C LYS A 79 1.05 -14.01 -23.10
N LYS A 80 1.74 -12.89 -23.37
CA LYS A 80 2.40 -12.64 -24.65
C LYS A 80 3.56 -13.61 -24.86
N THR A 81 4.33 -13.90 -23.81
CA THR A 81 5.43 -14.88 -23.84
C THR A 81 4.92 -16.26 -24.23
N TYR A 82 3.85 -16.75 -23.61
CA TYR A 82 3.24 -18.03 -23.98
C TYR A 82 2.72 -18.03 -25.42
N THR A 83 2.19 -16.91 -25.89
CA THR A 83 1.73 -16.77 -27.29
C THR A 83 2.90 -16.93 -28.27
N LEU A 84 4.02 -16.25 -28.00
CA LEU A 84 5.23 -16.34 -28.83
C LEU A 84 5.88 -17.72 -28.74
N LEU A 85 5.92 -18.32 -27.54
CA LEU A 85 6.43 -19.67 -27.33
C LEU A 85 5.64 -20.70 -28.13
N ASN A 86 4.30 -20.61 -28.11
CA ASN A 86 3.46 -21.51 -28.88
C ASN A 86 3.65 -21.33 -30.39
N LYS A 87 3.81 -20.10 -30.87
CA LYS A 87 4.13 -19.81 -32.27
C LYS A 87 5.47 -20.46 -32.66
N CYS A 88 6.53 -20.19 -31.90
CA CYS A 88 7.86 -20.76 -32.11
C CYS A 88 7.83 -22.30 -32.10
N ARG A 89 7.15 -22.90 -31.12
CA ARG A 89 6.96 -24.36 -31.04
C ARG A 89 6.25 -24.91 -32.28
N ASN A 90 5.21 -24.24 -32.76
CA ASN A 90 4.45 -24.70 -33.91
C ASN A 90 5.28 -24.57 -35.20
N ASP A 91 5.98 -23.45 -35.39
CA ASP A 91 6.84 -23.22 -36.55
C ASP A 91 8.01 -24.21 -36.57
N LEU A 92 8.61 -24.50 -35.40
CA LEU A 92 9.60 -25.57 -35.24
C LEU A 92 9.01 -26.93 -35.63
N GLY A 93 7.82 -27.26 -35.11
CA GLY A 93 7.14 -28.52 -35.40
C GLY A 93 6.87 -28.72 -36.90
N LEU A 94 6.47 -27.66 -37.61
CA LEU A 94 6.29 -27.70 -39.07
C LEU A 94 7.61 -27.85 -39.81
N PHE A 95 8.67 -27.20 -39.34
CA PHE A 95 10.00 -27.26 -39.96
C PHE A 95 10.64 -28.66 -39.83
N VAL A 96 10.57 -29.27 -38.64
CA VAL A 96 11.19 -30.58 -38.36
C VAL A 96 10.30 -31.77 -38.72
N ALA A 97 9.08 -31.53 -39.17
CA ALA A 97 8.17 -32.60 -39.56
C ALA A 97 8.78 -33.49 -40.67
N GLU A 98 8.72 -34.81 -40.46
CA GLU A 98 9.22 -35.80 -41.43
C GLU A 98 8.40 -35.78 -42.73
N ILE A 99 7.09 -35.50 -42.63
CA ILE A 99 6.17 -35.39 -43.75
C ILE A 99 5.71 -33.94 -43.85
N LYS A 100 6.20 -33.22 -44.85
CA LYS A 100 5.89 -31.81 -45.09
C LYS A 100 4.77 -31.68 -46.14
N LEU A 101 3.74 -30.90 -45.83
CA LEU A 101 2.75 -30.48 -46.83
C LEU A 101 3.41 -29.48 -47.78
N ILE A 102 3.39 -29.80 -49.08
CA ILE A 102 3.93 -28.95 -50.14
C ILE A 102 2.75 -28.28 -50.85
N PRO A 103 2.62 -26.95 -50.77
CA PRO A 103 1.64 -26.20 -51.56
C PRO A 103 1.81 -26.44 -53.07
N ARG A 104 0.70 -26.37 -53.83
CA ARG A 104 0.70 -26.67 -55.29
C ARG A 104 1.54 -25.69 -56.12
N ASP A 105 1.86 -24.53 -55.56
CA ASP A 105 2.54 -23.40 -56.19
C ASP A 105 4.03 -23.27 -55.83
N THR A 106 4.61 -24.26 -55.11
CA THR A 106 6.01 -24.20 -54.68
C THR A 106 6.76 -25.52 -54.85
N THR A 107 8.09 -25.46 -54.81
CA THR A 107 8.95 -26.65 -54.79
C THR A 107 9.23 -27.09 -53.35
N PHE A 108 9.73 -28.31 -53.17
CA PHE A 108 10.12 -28.82 -51.86
C PHE A 108 11.16 -27.91 -51.20
N GLU A 109 12.21 -27.53 -51.94
CA GLU A 109 13.33 -26.73 -51.44
C GLU A 109 12.86 -25.35 -51.00
N LYS A 110 12.01 -24.69 -51.80
CA LYS A 110 11.43 -23.39 -51.45
C LYS A 110 10.50 -23.48 -50.24
N ASN A 111 9.75 -24.57 -50.11
CA ASN A 111 8.89 -24.80 -48.95
C ASN A 111 9.71 -25.04 -47.67
N GLU A 112 10.80 -25.79 -47.78
CA GLU A 112 11.72 -26.06 -46.67
C GLU A 112 12.43 -24.78 -46.20
N GLU A 113 12.95 -23.98 -47.12
CA GLU A 113 13.55 -22.68 -46.83
C GLU A 113 12.54 -21.76 -46.12
N ARG A 114 11.30 -21.69 -46.62
CA ARG A 114 10.23 -20.91 -45.99
C ARG A 114 9.95 -21.36 -44.55
N LEU A 115 9.86 -22.66 -44.31
CA LEU A 115 9.61 -23.20 -42.96
C LEU A 115 10.78 -22.92 -42.01
N HIS A 116 12.01 -23.03 -42.51
CA HIS A 116 13.22 -22.68 -41.76
C HIS A 116 13.25 -21.19 -41.37
N LEU A 117 12.99 -20.30 -42.33
CA LEU A 117 12.95 -18.85 -42.10
C LEU A 117 11.82 -18.45 -41.14
N ASN A 118 10.66 -19.10 -41.23
CA ASN A 118 9.56 -18.89 -40.29
C ASN A 118 9.97 -19.26 -38.85
N PHE A 119 10.61 -20.41 -38.68
CA PHE A 119 11.13 -20.83 -37.37
C PHE A 119 12.15 -19.82 -36.83
N ILE A 120 13.17 -19.45 -37.61
CA ILE A 120 14.18 -18.46 -37.19
C ILE A 120 13.50 -17.17 -36.74
N ALA A 121 12.62 -16.61 -37.57
CA ALA A 121 11.93 -15.36 -37.25
C ALA A 121 11.09 -15.46 -35.97
N SER A 122 10.37 -16.58 -35.77
CA SER A 122 9.56 -16.80 -34.57
C SER A 122 10.42 -16.97 -33.30
N ASN A 123 11.60 -17.60 -33.43
CA ASN A 123 12.54 -17.78 -32.33
C ASN A 123 13.23 -16.47 -31.95
N GLU A 124 13.67 -15.70 -32.92
CA GLU A 124 14.23 -14.36 -32.70
C GLU A 124 13.20 -13.41 -32.05
N GLU A 125 11.94 -13.45 -32.51
CA GLU A 125 10.85 -12.67 -31.93
C GLU A 125 10.62 -13.05 -30.45
N LEU A 126 10.62 -14.36 -30.15
CA LEU A 126 10.48 -14.86 -28.77
C LEU A 126 11.65 -14.41 -27.88
N LEU A 127 12.89 -14.62 -28.32
CA LEU A 127 14.09 -14.27 -27.54
C LEU A 127 14.16 -12.78 -27.28
N LYS A 128 13.98 -11.96 -28.33
CA LYS A 128 13.94 -10.51 -28.19
C LYS A 128 12.87 -10.06 -27.20
N TYR A 129 11.66 -10.62 -27.29
CA TYR A 129 10.60 -10.26 -26.36
C TYR A 129 10.92 -10.63 -24.91
N ILE A 130 11.54 -11.79 -24.68
CA ILE A 130 11.98 -12.20 -23.33
C ILE A 130 13.05 -11.24 -22.81
N ASP A 131 14.07 -10.96 -23.62
CA ASP A 131 15.20 -10.09 -23.25
C ASP A 131 14.72 -8.68 -22.91
N ASP A 132 13.84 -8.10 -23.74
CA ASP A 132 13.25 -6.77 -23.53
C ASP A 132 12.38 -6.72 -22.24
N ASN A 133 11.91 -7.87 -21.75
CA ASN A 133 10.96 -7.96 -20.62
C ASN A 133 11.51 -8.71 -19.39
N LEU A 134 12.84 -8.94 -19.30
CA LEU A 134 13.48 -9.69 -18.21
C LEU A 134 13.09 -9.20 -16.81
N ILE A 135 12.86 -7.90 -16.65
CA ILE A 135 12.45 -7.28 -15.37
C ILE A 135 11.13 -7.85 -14.82
N PHE A 136 10.25 -8.35 -15.70
CA PHE A 136 8.94 -8.87 -15.31
C PHE A 136 8.96 -10.36 -14.93
N PHE A 137 10.05 -11.08 -15.23
CA PHE A 137 10.20 -12.51 -14.91
C PHE A 137 10.97 -12.78 -13.62
N LYS A 138 11.68 -11.79 -13.06
CA LYS A 138 12.31 -11.95 -11.75
C LYS A 138 11.24 -11.95 -10.66
N GLU A 139 11.13 -13.07 -9.94
CA GLU A 139 10.57 -13.05 -8.59
C GLU A 139 11.50 -12.21 -7.70
N LYS A 140 10.90 -11.39 -6.84
CA LYS A 140 11.65 -10.78 -5.74
C LYS A 140 11.92 -11.91 -4.75
N ASP A 141 13.19 -12.17 -4.47
CA ASP A 141 13.63 -12.85 -3.24
C ASP A 141 12.96 -12.20 -2.00
#